data_AF-A0A962C2Z2-F1
#
_entry.id   AF-A0A962C2Z2-F1
#
_cell.length_a   1.000
_cell.length_b   1.000
_cell.length_c   1.000
_cell.angle_alpha   90.00
_cell.angle_beta   90.00
_cell.angle_gamma   90.00
#
_symmetry.space_group_name_H-M   'P 1'
#
loop_
_entity.id
_entity.type
_entity.pdbx_description
1 polymer ?
#
loop_
_entity_poly.entity_id
_entity_poly.type
_entity_poly.pdbx_seq_one_letter_code
_entity_poly.pdbx_strand_id
1 'polypeptide(L)'
;PGVVGAALEDPASWCGIIVDGHHVHPASVRMALAAKPRGKVFLVTDAMPPVGSDDPSFQLKGETIVVRDGICRSIDGSLAGSALDMAQALRNAVTMLGLPLDEAARMASTYPADFLGIGHQRGRIRVGAQADFCVLDENLQVLETWIDGQGRVVN
;
A
#
# COMPACT_ATOMS: atom_id res chain seq x y z
N PRO A 1 2.91 -26.20 8.22
CA PRO A 1 3.23 -24.78 7.95
C PRO A 1 2.08 -23.90 8.49
N GLY A 2 2.38 -22.74 9.10
CA GLY A 2 1.33 -21.79 9.51
C GLY A 2 0.77 -21.00 8.32
N VAL A 3 -0.15 -20.06 8.57
CA VAL A 3 -0.81 -19.25 7.53
C VAL A 3 0.19 -18.55 6.61
N VAL A 4 1.26 -17.97 7.17
CA VAL A 4 2.31 -17.32 6.36
C VAL A 4 2.98 -18.30 5.41
N GLY A 5 3.34 -19.49 5.88
CA GLY A 5 3.96 -20.52 5.05
C GLY A 5 3.03 -21.01 3.94
N ALA A 6 1.75 -21.23 4.27
CA ALA A 6 0.75 -21.64 3.29
C ALA A 6 0.50 -20.56 2.21
N ALA A 7 0.43 -19.28 2.60
CA ALA A 7 0.26 -18.18 1.66
C ALA A 7 1.48 -17.99 0.74
N LEU A 8 2.70 -18.19 1.25
CA LEU A 8 3.91 -18.09 0.45
C LEU A 8 4.13 -19.29 -0.47
N GLU A 9 3.72 -20.49 -0.06
CA GLU A 9 3.88 -21.73 -0.83
C GLU A 9 2.85 -21.88 -1.95
N ASP A 10 1.59 -21.50 -1.73
CA ASP A 10 0.57 -21.56 -2.79
C ASP A 10 0.83 -20.48 -3.86
N PRO A 11 1.14 -20.82 -5.13
CA PRO A 11 1.36 -19.84 -6.19
C PRO A 11 0.10 -19.08 -6.61
N ALA A 12 -1.10 -19.60 -6.30
CA ALA A 12 -2.37 -19.00 -6.68
C ALA A 12 -2.82 -17.89 -5.71
N SER A 13 -2.47 -18.02 -4.43
CA SER A 13 -2.84 -17.06 -3.39
C SER A 13 -2.28 -15.66 -3.67
N TRP A 14 -3.00 -14.65 -3.18
CA TRP A 14 -2.60 -13.26 -3.27
C TRP A 14 -2.23 -12.73 -1.88
N CYS A 15 -1.19 -11.91 -1.80
CA CYS A 15 -0.67 -11.39 -0.55
C CYS A 15 -0.66 -9.86 -0.58
N GLY A 16 -1.53 -9.23 0.21
CA GLY A 16 -1.40 -7.81 0.54
C GLY A 16 -0.28 -7.63 1.56
N ILE A 17 0.61 -6.67 1.34
CA ILE A 17 1.72 -6.37 2.26
C ILE A 17 1.77 -4.89 2.62
N ILE A 18 1.90 -4.61 3.91
CA ILE A 18 2.07 -3.26 4.47
C ILE A 18 3.57 -2.95 4.48
N VAL A 19 3.98 -1.90 3.78
CA VAL A 19 5.40 -1.51 3.63
C VAL A 19 5.65 -0.19 4.36
N ASP A 20 5.42 -0.17 5.67
CA ASP A 20 5.74 0.97 6.55
C ASP A 20 7.02 0.77 7.35
N GLY A 21 7.64 -0.42 7.29
CA GLY A 21 8.84 -0.76 8.05
C GLY A 21 8.59 -1.12 9.52
N HIS A 22 7.34 -1.09 9.97
CA HIS A 22 6.94 -1.38 11.35
C HIS A 22 6.15 -2.68 11.46
N HIS A 23 5.19 -2.90 10.56
CA HIS A 23 4.40 -4.14 10.52
C HIS A 23 5.25 -5.33 10.07
N VAL A 24 6.09 -5.10 9.05
CA VAL A 24 6.91 -6.13 8.44
C VAL A 24 8.30 -5.57 8.18
N HIS A 25 9.32 -6.25 8.70
CA HIS A 25 10.71 -5.87 8.43
C HIS A 25 11.00 -5.98 6.92
N PRO A 26 11.75 -5.04 6.29
CA PRO A 26 12.00 -5.03 4.84
C PRO A 26 12.59 -6.35 4.30
N ALA A 27 13.40 -7.05 5.10
CA ALA A 27 13.93 -8.36 4.72
C ALA A 27 12.83 -9.40 4.50
N SER A 28 11.80 -9.42 5.37
CA SER A 28 10.67 -10.33 5.24
C SER A 28 9.82 -10.02 4.01
N VAL A 29 9.66 -8.73 3.68
CA VAL A 29 8.99 -8.30 2.43
C VAL A 29 9.75 -8.80 1.20
N ARG A 30 11.09 -8.63 1.18
CA ARG A 30 11.92 -9.16 0.08
C ARG A 30 11.85 -10.68 -0.04
N MET A 31 11.77 -11.41 1.08
CA MET A 31 11.55 -12.86 1.07
C MET A 31 10.19 -13.23 0.48
N ALA A 32 9.12 -12.52 0.84
CA ALA A 32 7.79 -12.75 0.26
C ALA A 32 7.79 -12.52 -1.26
N LEU A 33 8.42 -11.44 -1.72
CA LEU A 33 8.57 -11.13 -3.14
C LEU A 33 9.39 -12.19 -3.90
N ALA A 34 10.41 -12.76 -3.27
CA ALA A 34 11.22 -13.83 -3.86
C ALA A 34 10.49 -15.18 -3.89
N ALA A 35 9.65 -15.47 -2.90
CA ALA A 35 8.92 -16.73 -2.79
C ALA A 35 7.68 -16.79 -3.71
N LYS A 36 7.03 -15.64 -3.93
CA LYS A 36 5.76 -15.56 -4.67
C LYS A 36 6.00 -15.32 -6.17
N PRO A 37 5.14 -15.86 -7.05
CA PRO A 37 5.11 -15.44 -8.45
C PRO A 37 4.90 -13.93 -8.57
N ARG A 38 5.58 -13.30 -9.54
CA ARG A 38 5.38 -11.89 -9.84
C ARG A 38 3.91 -11.60 -10.13
N GLY A 39 3.39 -10.52 -9.55
CA GLY A 39 1.96 -10.18 -9.63
C GLY A 39 1.09 -10.76 -8.51
N LYS A 40 1.63 -11.56 -7.58
CA LYS A 40 0.87 -12.12 -6.45
C LYS A 40 1.07 -11.42 -5.11
N VAL A 41 1.97 -10.44 -5.06
CA VAL A 41 2.18 -9.57 -3.90
C VAL A 41 1.82 -8.15 -4.30
N PHE A 42 0.97 -7.47 -3.52
CA PHE A 42 0.57 -6.10 -3.79
C PHE A 42 0.57 -5.25 -2.51
N LEU A 43 0.68 -3.93 -2.69
CA LEU A 43 0.74 -2.99 -1.58
C LEU A 43 -0.66 -2.79 -0.99
N VAL A 44 -0.73 -2.82 0.34
CA VAL A 44 -1.89 -2.35 1.10
C VAL A 44 -1.39 -1.42 2.19
N THR A 45 -2.22 -0.47 2.60
CA THR A 45 -1.86 0.46 3.66
C THR A 45 -2.23 -0.05 5.03
N ASP A 46 -3.40 -0.69 5.15
CA ASP A 46 -4.08 -0.87 6.45
C ASP A 46 -4.16 0.47 7.21
N ALA A 47 -4.37 1.55 6.45
CA ALA A 47 -4.41 2.92 6.93
C ALA A 47 -5.59 3.12 7.87
N MET A 48 -5.33 3.85 8.96
CA MET A 48 -6.33 4.24 9.95
C MET A 48 -6.69 5.72 9.81
N PRO A 49 -7.79 6.20 10.45
CA PRO A 49 -8.31 7.57 10.29
C PRO A 49 -7.30 8.73 10.37
N PRO A 50 -6.20 8.64 11.15
CA PRO A 50 -5.18 9.69 11.16
C PRO A 50 -4.52 9.98 9.79
N VAL A 51 -4.57 9.04 8.84
CA VAL A 51 -4.08 9.31 7.47
C VAL A 51 -4.99 10.32 6.79
N GLY A 52 -4.45 11.51 6.51
CA GLY A 52 -5.22 12.63 5.93
C GLY A 52 -6.03 13.44 6.95
N SER A 53 -5.71 13.32 8.24
CA SER A 53 -6.33 14.07 9.34
C SER A 53 -5.27 14.84 10.13
N ASP A 54 -5.65 15.99 10.68
CA ASP A 54 -4.82 16.74 11.65
C ASP A 54 -4.89 16.12 13.06
N ASP A 55 -5.90 15.27 13.33
CA ASP A 55 -6.04 14.56 14.60
C ASP A 55 -5.18 13.28 14.60
N PRO A 56 -4.16 13.17 15.47
CA PRO A 56 -3.32 11.98 15.57
C PRO A 56 -4.01 10.82 16.31
N SER A 57 -5.25 10.97 16.77
CA SER A 57 -5.94 9.98 17.59
C SER A 57 -7.31 9.59 17.03
N PHE A 58 -7.76 8.37 17.36
CA PHE A 58 -9.10 7.89 16.99
C PHE A 58 -9.55 6.77 17.93
N GLN A 59 -10.83 6.41 17.87
CA GLN A 59 -11.40 5.30 18.64
C GLN A 59 -11.46 4.03 17.80
N LEU A 60 -10.95 2.92 18.33
CA LEU A 60 -11.05 1.59 17.73
C LEU A 60 -11.52 0.58 18.78
N LYS A 61 -12.70 -0.02 18.56
CA LYS A 61 -13.27 -1.04 19.46
C LYS A 61 -13.34 -0.60 20.94
N GLY A 62 -13.54 0.69 21.20
CA GLY A 62 -13.63 1.25 22.55
C GLY A 62 -12.29 1.65 23.18
N GLU A 63 -11.18 1.53 22.42
CA GLU A 63 -9.86 1.99 22.84
C GLU A 63 -9.42 3.23 22.05
N THR A 64 -8.76 4.16 22.74
CA THR A 64 -8.08 5.27 22.10
C THR A 64 -6.79 4.79 21.47
N ILE A 65 -6.68 4.96 20.16
CA ILE A 65 -5.47 4.73 19.39
C ILE A 65 -4.83 6.07 19.08
N VAL A 66 -3.50 6.15 19.19
CA VAL A 66 -2.72 7.36 18.91
C VAL A 66 -1.60 7.03 17.94
N VAL A 67 -1.42 7.88 16.94
CA VAL A 67 -0.25 7.85 16.06
C VAL A 67 0.93 8.48 16.77
N ARG A 68 2.01 7.71 16.86
CA ARG A 68 3.32 8.20 17.28
C ARG A 68 4.35 7.66 16.31
N ASP A 69 5.19 8.53 15.78
CA ASP A 69 6.26 8.18 14.83
C ASP A 69 5.76 7.39 13.61
N GLY A 70 4.56 7.72 13.09
CA GLY A 70 3.96 7.03 11.94
C GLY A 70 3.32 5.68 12.26
N ILE A 71 3.19 5.32 13.53
CA ILE A 71 2.64 4.03 13.98
C ILE A 71 1.37 4.26 14.80
N CYS A 72 0.27 3.59 14.45
CA CYS A 72 -0.94 3.57 15.27
C CYS A 72 -0.75 2.60 16.44
N ARG A 73 -0.82 3.10 17.67
CA ARG A 73 -0.71 2.29 18.88
C ARG A 73 -1.87 2.53 19.83
N SER A 74 -2.37 1.46 20.41
CA SER A 74 -3.21 1.51 21.61
C SER A 74 -2.40 2.03 22.81
N ILE A 75 -3.10 2.40 23.88
CA ILE A 75 -2.49 2.87 25.14
C ILE A 75 -1.55 1.80 25.73
N ASP A 76 -1.85 0.52 25.55
CA ASP A 76 -1.04 -0.60 26.02
C ASP A 76 0.18 -0.91 25.12
N GLY A 77 0.33 -0.21 23.99
CA GLY A 77 1.46 -0.29 23.08
C GLY A 77 1.32 -1.28 21.91
N SER A 78 0.18 -1.96 21.79
CA SER A 78 -0.11 -2.87 20.66
C SER A 78 -0.25 -2.09 19.34
N LEU A 79 0.16 -2.70 18.22
CA LEU A 79 -0.07 -2.15 16.89
C LEU A 79 -1.57 -2.21 16.55
N ALA A 80 -2.13 -1.09 16.12
CA ALA A 80 -3.55 -0.94 15.83
C ALA A 80 -3.77 -0.32 14.45
N GLY A 81 -3.11 -0.87 13.43
CA GLY A 81 -3.11 -0.42 12.04
C GLY A 81 -1.92 0.48 11.71
N SER A 82 -1.96 1.12 10.54
CA SER A 82 -0.86 1.94 10.03
C SER A 82 -1.27 3.40 9.79
N ALA A 83 -0.28 4.31 9.90
CA ALA A 83 -0.40 5.69 9.40
C ALA A 83 0.26 5.84 8.00
N LEU A 84 0.24 4.76 7.20
CA LEU A 84 0.83 4.71 5.87
C LEU A 84 -0.18 5.12 4.80
N ASP A 85 0.14 6.13 4.00
CA ASP A 85 -0.59 6.39 2.75
C ASP A 85 0.00 5.60 1.57
N MET A 86 -0.75 5.49 0.46
CA MET A 86 -0.33 4.68 -0.69
C MET A 86 0.87 5.27 -1.44
N ALA A 87 1.06 6.59 -1.45
CA ALA A 87 2.22 7.22 -2.08
C ALA A 87 3.49 6.95 -1.26
N GLN A 88 3.39 6.97 0.07
CA GLN A 88 4.45 6.55 0.97
C GLN A 88 4.72 5.05 0.86
N ALA A 89 3.70 4.20 0.71
CA ALA A 89 3.89 2.76 0.47
C ALA A 89 4.68 2.49 -0.82
N LEU A 90 4.36 3.22 -1.90
CA LEU A 90 5.09 3.18 -3.16
C LEU A 90 6.54 3.67 -3.00
N ARG A 91 6.75 4.81 -2.32
CA ARG A 91 8.09 5.33 -1.99
C ARG A 91 8.91 4.30 -1.23
N ASN A 92 8.35 3.72 -0.18
CA ASN A 92 9.01 2.71 0.64
C ASN A 92 9.34 1.44 -0.16
N ALA A 93 8.46 1.02 -1.07
CA ALA A 93 8.73 -0.10 -1.96
C ALA A 93 9.96 0.17 -2.85
N VAL A 94 10.12 1.40 -3.34
CA VAL A 94 11.31 1.80 -4.12
C VAL A 94 12.55 1.94 -3.23
N THR A 95 12.47 2.72 -2.15
CA THR A 95 13.66 3.12 -1.37
C THR A 95 14.12 2.06 -0.35
N MET A 96 13.18 1.35 0.29
CA MET A 96 13.51 0.35 1.33
C MET A 96 13.70 -1.06 0.77
N LEU A 97 13.00 -1.39 -0.32
CA LEU A 97 13.09 -2.72 -0.94
C LEU A 97 13.98 -2.75 -2.19
N GLY A 98 14.28 -1.58 -2.78
CA GLY A 98 15.07 -1.48 -4.01
C GLY A 98 14.30 -1.89 -5.26
N LEU A 99 12.95 -1.82 -5.23
CA LEU A 99 12.15 -2.19 -6.39
C LEU A 99 12.21 -1.09 -7.47
N PRO A 100 12.25 -1.47 -8.76
CA PRO A 100 11.99 -0.54 -9.85
C PRO A 100 10.63 0.16 -9.66
N LEU A 101 10.56 1.45 -9.98
CA LEU A 101 9.34 2.26 -9.84
C LEU A 101 8.14 1.64 -10.56
N ASP A 102 8.35 1.06 -11.75
CA ASP A 102 7.28 0.45 -12.53
C ASP A 102 6.74 -0.83 -11.88
N GLU A 103 7.56 -1.57 -11.13
CA GLU A 103 7.10 -2.72 -10.33
C GLU A 103 6.34 -2.26 -9.09
N ALA A 104 6.86 -1.26 -8.36
CA ALA A 104 6.15 -0.67 -7.23
C ALA A 104 4.79 -0.10 -7.66
N ALA A 105 4.71 0.56 -8.82
CA ALA A 105 3.46 1.06 -9.40
C ALA A 105 2.49 -0.08 -9.75
N ARG A 106 2.97 -1.19 -10.32
CA ARG A 106 2.13 -2.38 -10.56
C ARG A 106 1.61 -2.97 -9.25
N MET A 107 2.44 -3.04 -8.21
CA MET A 107 2.02 -3.50 -6.89
C MET A 107 1.02 -2.57 -6.21
N ALA A 108 1.06 -1.26 -6.48
CA ALA A 108 0.10 -0.29 -5.95
C ALA A 108 -1.24 -0.24 -6.73
N SER A 109 -1.25 -0.70 -7.99
CA SER A 109 -2.35 -0.39 -8.92
C SER A 109 -2.78 -1.58 -9.78
N THR A 110 -1.89 -2.12 -10.61
CA THR A 110 -2.21 -3.18 -11.57
C THR A 110 -2.59 -4.49 -10.88
N TYR A 111 -1.79 -4.96 -9.94
CA TYR A 111 -2.02 -6.21 -9.22
C TYR A 111 -3.27 -6.19 -8.34
N PRO A 112 -3.55 -5.14 -7.54
CA PRO A 112 -4.82 -5.09 -6.81
C PRO A 112 -6.02 -4.98 -7.76
N ALA A 113 -5.91 -4.29 -8.90
CA ALA A 113 -7.00 -4.26 -9.89
C ALA A 113 -7.27 -5.64 -10.52
N ASP A 114 -6.22 -6.44 -10.75
CA ASP A 114 -6.35 -7.80 -11.26
C ASP A 114 -6.94 -8.74 -10.19
N PHE A 115 -6.51 -8.61 -8.94
CA PHE A 115 -7.08 -9.34 -7.81
C PHE A 115 -8.59 -9.09 -7.66
N LEU A 116 -9.03 -7.84 -7.83
CA LEU A 116 -10.43 -7.43 -7.76
C LEU A 116 -11.23 -7.75 -9.04
N GLY A 117 -10.60 -8.27 -10.10
CA GLY A 117 -11.27 -8.55 -11.38
C GLY A 117 -11.61 -7.31 -12.21
N ILE A 118 -11.11 -6.13 -11.83
CA ILE A 118 -11.39 -4.84 -12.49
C ILE A 118 -10.25 -4.34 -13.38
N GLY A 119 -9.20 -5.14 -13.58
CA GLY A 119 -8.03 -4.80 -14.39
C GLY A 119 -8.31 -4.44 -15.86
N HIS A 120 -9.48 -4.84 -16.37
CA HIS A 120 -9.96 -4.48 -17.70
C HIS A 120 -10.44 -3.02 -17.80
N GLN A 121 -10.69 -2.36 -16.67
CA GLN A 121 -11.10 -0.95 -16.58
C GLN A 121 -10.08 -0.09 -15.84
N ARG A 122 -9.44 -0.60 -14.78
CA ARG A 122 -8.59 0.18 -13.86
C ARG A 122 -7.20 -0.44 -13.67
N GLY A 123 -6.33 0.32 -13.00
CA GLY A 123 -5.00 -0.14 -12.58
C GLY A 123 -3.90 -0.04 -13.65
N ARG A 124 -4.18 0.61 -14.79
CA ARG A 124 -3.31 0.69 -15.96
C ARG A 124 -3.55 1.99 -16.72
N ILE A 125 -2.47 2.63 -17.19
CA ILE A 125 -2.55 3.74 -18.15
C ILE A 125 -2.54 3.15 -19.56
N ARG A 126 -3.72 3.02 -20.17
CA ARG A 126 -3.89 2.56 -21.55
C ARG A 126 -5.18 3.11 -22.16
N VAL A 127 -5.24 3.14 -23.49
CA VAL A 127 -6.47 3.49 -24.22
C VAL A 127 -7.60 2.55 -23.81
N GLY A 128 -8.77 3.13 -23.53
CA GLY A 128 -9.99 2.43 -23.11
C GLY A 128 -10.03 2.04 -21.63
N ALA A 129 -9.00 2.36 -20.83
CA ALA A 129 -9.09 2.30 -19.38
C ALA A 129 -9.71 3.58 -18.81
N GLN A 130 -10.24 3.49 -17.60
CA GLN A 130 -10.70 4.62 -16.81
C GLN A 130 -9.53 5.59 -16.57
N ALA A 131 -9.79 6.90 -16.70
CA ALA A 131 -8.79 7.95 -16.49
C ALA A 131 -8.59 8.24 -14.99
N ASP A 132 -8.15 7.21 -14.25
CA ASP A 132 -7.74 7.29 -12.86
C ASP A 132 -6.21 7.17 -12.77
N PHE A 133 -5.53 8.24 -12.38
CA PHE A 133 -4.07 8.25 -12.24
C PHE A 133 -3.62 9.34 -11.28
N CYS A 134 -2.38 9.23 -10.82
CA CYS A 134 -1.72 10.27 -10.03
C CYS A 134 -0.52 10.80 -10.81
N VAL A 135 -0.26 12.10 -10.69
CA VAL A 135 0.97 12.74 -11.15
C VAL A 135 1.89 12.85 -9.95
N LEU A 136 3.11 12.33 -10.08
CA LEU A 136 4.11 12.36 -9.01
C LEU A 136 5.30 13.23 -9.43
N ASP A 137 5.95 13.87 -8.46
CA ASP A 137 7.25 14.50 -8.67
C ASP A 137 8.41 13.48 -8.66
N GLU A 138 9.65 13.96 -8.81
CA GLU A 138 10.87 13.16 -8.78
C GLU A 138 11.14 12.47 -7.43
N ASN A 139 10.56 12.98 -6.34
CA ASN A 139 10.61 12.39 -5.01
C ASN A 139 9.42 11.46 -4.74
N LEU A 140 8.59 11.21 -5.76
CA LEU A 140 7.37 10.41 -5.70
C LEU A 140 6.34 10.98 -4.70
N GLN A 141 6.29 12.30 -4.56
CA GLN A 141 5.21 13.02 -3.89
C GLN A 141 4.07 13.26 -4.88
N VAL A 142 2.82 13.20 -4.40
CA VAL A 142 1.65 13.40 -5.25
C VAL A 142 1.48 14.89 -5.53
N LEU A 143 1.50 15.26 -6.80
CA LEU A 143 1.19 16.62 -7.27
C LEU A 143 -0.29 16.76 -7.64
N GLU A 144 -0.82 15.74 -8.33
CA GLU A 144 -2.21 15.73 -8.79
C GLU A 144 -2.81 14.34 -8.70
N THR A 145 -4.12 14.29 -8.49
CA THR A 145 -4.92 13.08 -8.63
C THR A 145 -6.01 13.31 -9.65
N TRP A 146 -6.20 12.36 -10.55
CA TRP A 146 -7.22 12.35 -11.57
C TRP A 146 -8.16 11.18 -11.28
N ILE A 147 -9.46 11.47 -11.17
CA ILE A 147 -10.50 10.46 -10.97
C ILE A 147 -11.56 10.71 -12.03
N ASP A 148 -11.87 9.69 -12.83
CA ASP A 148 -12.81 9.81 -13.95
C ASP A 148 -12.48 11.00 -14.88
N GLY A 149 -11.18 11.20 -15.13
CA GLY A 149 -10.70 12.29 -15.98
C GLY A 149 -10.81 13.68 -15.35
N GLN A 150 -11.19 13.79 -14.08
CA GLN A 150 -11.26 15.07 -13.35
C GLN A 150 -10.03 15.22 -12.44
N GLY A 151 -9.15 16.16 -12.80
CA GLY A 151 -7.94 16.46 -12.06
C GLY A 151 -8.17 17.36 -10.84
N ARG A 152 -7.41 17.10 -9.78
CA ARG A 152 -7.27 17.96 -8.60
C ARG A 152 -5.80 18.05 -8.20
N VAL A 153 -5.32 19.26 -7.95
CA VAL A 153 -4.00 19.51 -7.37
C VAL A 153 -4.05 19.15 -5.89
N VAL A 154 -3.03 18.42 -5.44
CA VAL A 154 -2.81 18.12 -4.02
C VAL A 154 -1.91 19.25 -3.48
N ASN A 155 -2.45 20.04 -2.55
CA ASN A 155 -1.70 21.11 -1.86
C ASN A 155 -0.93 20.56 -0.66
#